data_AF-A0A9P9AMZ3-F1
#
_entry.id   AF-A0A9P9AMZ3-F1
#
_cell.length_a   1.000
_cell.length_b   1.000
_cell.length_c   1.000
_cell.angle_alpha   90.00
_cell.angle_beta   90.00
_cell.angle_gamma   90.00
#
_symmetry.space_group_name_H-M   'P 1'
#
loop_
_entity.id
_entity.type
_entity.pdbx_description
1 polymer ?
#
loop_
_entity_poly.entity_id
_entity_poly.type
_entity_poly.pdbx_seq_one_letter_code
_entity_poly.pdbx_strand_id
1 'polypeptide(L)'
;MAAGLVPGPADGLISPAFNPAFELKVAFNGRDVTLGNLFRSSECKSAPAINFSSDVHTELDKSYLIMLVDPDAPTPDDPKFAFWRHWIQSGLQPPREDAPCVTFSQAALTEYLGPGPKDDSKPHRYLFLLFREPSGFHLQKEDVGGEEFVQRRSFNAVEFIKTHHLELVGLNWMLGAGDGWQEQDLLTHHGSV
;
A
#
# COMPACT_ATOMS: atom_id res chain seq x y z
N MET A 1 13.09 -1.76 13.07
CA MET A 1 12.82 -2.79 12.04
C MET A 1 12.21 -4.03 12.70
N ALA A 2 10.97 -3.96 13.20
CA ALA A 2 10.30 -5.05 13.91
C ALA A 2 9.15 -5.70 13.12
N ALA A 3 8.87 -5.21 11.90
CA ALA A 3 7.72 -5.59 11.09
C ALA A 3 7.95 -6.79 10.13
N GLY A 4 9.19 -7.30 10.06
CA GLY A 4 9.56 -8.37 9.11
C GLY A 4 9.30 -8.02 7.64
N LEU A 5 9.27 -6.73 7.30
CA LEU A 5 9.13 -6.26 5.91
C LEU A 5 10.43 -6.47 5.13
N VAL A 6 11.56 -6.15 5.78
CA VAL A 6 12.92 -6.28 5.25
C VAL A 6 13.89 -6.73 6.36
N PRO A 7 14.59 -7.88 6.25
CA PRO A 7 14.41 -8.91 5.22
C PRO A 7 12.99 -9.51 5.27
N GLY A 8 12.40 -9.85 4.12
CA GLY A 8 11.02 -10.31 4.02
C GLY A 8 10.40 -10.17 2.62
N PRO A 9 9.06 -10.34 2.51
CA PRO A 9 8.40 -10.32 1.21
C PRO A 9 8.45 -8.95 0.52
N ALA A 10 8.81 -7.88 1.23
CA ALA A 10 8.96 -6.53 0.67
C ALA A 10 10.41 -6.17 0.31
N ASP A 11 11.37 -7.10 0.35
CA ASP A 11 12.80 -6.86 0.08
C ASP A 11 13.08 -6.21 -1.28
N GLY A 12 12.27 -6.53 -2.29
CA GLY A 12 12.40 -5.93 -3.62
C GLY A 12 11.73 -4.56 -3.78
N LEU A 13 10.87 -4.17 -2.82
CA LEU A 13 10.14 -2.89 -2.85
C LEU A 13 10.77 -1.84 -1.95
N ILE A 14 11.28 -2.27 -0.80
CA ILE A 14 11.81 -1.40 0.23
C ILE A 14 13.29 -1.75 0.41
N SER A 15 14.17 -0.84 0.00
CA SER A 15 15.60 -1.01 0.26
C SER A 15 15.87 -1.06 1.77
N PRO A 16 16.77 -1.92 2.26
CA PRO A 16 17.22 -1.88 3.66
C PRO A 16 17.80 -0.51 4.06
N ALA A 17 18.28 0.27 3.09
CA ALA A 17 18.81 1.62 3.27
C ALA A 17 17.77 2.72 2.97
N PHE A 18 16.49 2.37 2.84
CA PHE A 18 15.43 3.33 2.56
C PHE A 18 15.34 4.36 3.69
N ASN A 19 15.43 5.63 3.29
CA ASN A 19 15.20 6.77 4.15
C ASN A 19 14.06 7.61 3.54
N PRO A 20 12.88 7.70 4.19
CA PRO A 20 11.73 8.38 3.60
C PRO A 20 12.02 9.88 3.44
N ALA A 21 11.69 10.41 2.27
CA ALA A 21 11.70 11.85 2.02
C ALA A 21 10.46 12.52 2.65
N PHE A 22 9.34 11.79 2.76
CA PHE A 22 8.09 12.27 3.32
C PHE A 22 7.52 11.31 4.36
N GLU A 23 6.91 11.88 5.40
CA GLU A 23 5.99 11.16 6.27
C GLU A 23 4.67 10.95 5.52
N LEU A 24 4.34 9.69 5.21
CA LEU A 24 3.07 9.34 4.59
C LEU A 24 2.00 9.10 5.66
N LYS A 25 1.02 10.00 5.75
CA LYS A 25 -0.13 9.87 6.63
C LYS A 25 -1.27 9.20 5.91
N VAL A 26 -1.81 8.16 6.54
CA VAL A 26 -2.93 7.36 6.03
C VAL A 26 -3.94 7.22 7.16
N ALA A 27 -5.21 7.50 6.89
CA ALA A 27 -6.27 7.36 7.89
C ALA A 27 -7.55 6.76 7.31
N PHE A 28 -8.14 5.81 8.05
CA PHE A 28 -9.46 5.25 7.76
C PHE A 28 -10.45 5.79 8.77
N ASN A 29 -11.51 6.46 8.30
CA ASN A 29 -12.55 7.03 9.17
C ASN A 29 -11.99 7.91 10.32
N GLY A 30 -10.90 8.64 10.05
CA GLY A 30 -10.22 9.48 11.04
C GLY A 30 -9.29 8.75 12.01
N ARG A 31 -9.13 7.43 11.88
CA ARG A 31 -8.15 6.64 12.65
C ARG A 31 -6.87 6.48 11.84
N ASP A 32 -5.76 6.96 12.39
CA ASP A 32 -4.46 6.93 11.74
C ASP A 32 -3.86 5.52 11.66
N VAL A 33 -3.21 5.25 10.53
CA VAL A 33 -2.30 4.12 10.36
C VAL A 33 -0.94 4.51 10.94
N THR A 34 -0.43 3.69 11.86
CA THR A 34 0.79 3.95 12.63
C THR A 34 1.72 2.75 12.60
N LEU A 35 2.32 2.49 11.43
CA LEU A 35 3.39 1.50 11.23
C LEU A 35 3.10 0.13 11.87
N GLY A 36 1.96 -0.46 11.52
CA GLY A 36 1.61 -1.83 11.88
C GLY A 36 0.46 -1.99 12.85
N ASN A 37 -0.22 -0.91 13.24
CA ASN A 37 -1.44 -1.03 14.02
C ASN A 37 -2.53 -1.80 13.25
N LEU A 38 -3.40 -2.47 14.01
CA LEU A 38 -4.41 -3.38 13.45
C LEU A 38 -5.70 -2.62 13.07
N PHE A 39 -6.18 -2.90 11.86
CA PHE A 39 -7.49 -2.51 11.34
C PHE A 39 -8.32 -3.75 10.99
N ARG A 40 -9.63 -3.64 11.20
CA ARG A 40 -10.59 -4.64 10.75
C ARG A 40 -11.00 -4.36 9.30
N SER A 41 -11.31 -5.41 8.55
CA SER A 41 -11.80 -5.30 7.16
C SER A 41 -12.97 -4.31 7.04
N SER A 42 -13.88 -4.28 8.02
CA SER A 42 -15.00 -3.33 8.03
C SER A 42 -14.61 -1.86 8.18
N GLU A 43 -13.47 -1.56 8.81
CA GLU A 43 -12.95 -0.19 8.96
C GLU A 43 -12.37 0.35 7.64
N CYS A 44 -11.99 -0.54 6.72
CA CYS A 44 -11.23 -0.19 5.51
C CYS A 44 -12.01 -0.39 4.21
N LYS A 45 -13.35 -0.34 4.25
CA LYS A 45 -14.21 -0.52 3.05
C LYS A 45 -14.04 0.55 1.99
N SER A 46 -13.79 1.79 2.41
CA SER A 46 -13.55 2.94 1.53
C SER A 46 -12.06 3.28 1.49
N ALA A 47 -11.62 3.92 0.40
CA ALA A 47 -10.24 4.39 0.29
C ALA A 47 -9.87 5.32 1.46
N PRO A 48 -8.66 5.22 2.02
CA PRO A 48 -8.23 6.05 3.14
C PRO A 48 -8.02 7.50 2.70
N ALA A 49 -8.05 8.41 3.67
CA ALA A 49 -7.46 9.72 3.49
C ALA A 49 -5.94 9.58 3.45
N ILE A 50 -5.30 10.22 2.46
CA ILE A 50 -3.85 10.26 2.29
C ILE A 50 -3.39 11.71 2.50
N ASN A 51 -2.28 11.90 3.19
CA ASN A 51 -1.63 13.21 3.27
C ASN A 51 -0.12 13.05 3.38
N PHE A 52 0.60 13.96 2.78
CA PHE A 52 2.04 14.14 2.90
C PHE A 52 2.34 15.60 2.55
N SER A 53 3.42 16.15 3.09
CA SER A 53 3.80 17.54 2.87
C SER A 53 5.28 17.65 2.56
N SER A 54 5.64 18.72 1.83
CA SER A 54 7.01 19.09 1.56
C SER A 54 7.16 20.60 1.74
N ASP A 55 8.21 21.01 2.45
CA ASP A 55 8.62 22.42 2.51
C ASP A 55 9.51 22.80 1.32
N VAL A 56 9.92 21.81 0.51
CA VAL A 56 10.74 22.03 -0.68
C VAL A 56 9.82 22.36 -1.86
N HIS A 57 9.88 23.60 -2.32
CA HIS A 57 9.01 24.12 -3.39
C HIS A 57 9.03 23.26 -4.66
N THR A 58 10.19 22.75 -5.08
CA THR A 58 10.31 21.89 -6.27
C THR A 58 9.62 20.54 -6.13
N GLU A 59 9.31 20.09 -4.92
CA GLU A 59 8.54 18.86 -4.68
C GLU A 59 7.03 19.11 -4.82
N LEU A 60 6.58 20.36 -4.72
CA LEU A 60 5.18 20.72 -4.87
C LEU A 60 4.73 20.57 -6.32
N ASP A 61 5.61 20.84 -7.29
CA ASP A 61 5.39 20.73 -8.74
C ASP A 61 5.51 19.30 -9.29
N LYS A 62 5.80 18.33 -8.43
CA LYS A 62 5.90 16.93 -8.81
C LYS A 62 4.57 16.21 -8.60
N SER A 63 4.41 15.14 -9.37
CA SER A 63 3.32 14.20 -9.23
C SER A 63 3.80 12.92 -8.56
N TYR A 64 2.88 12.23 -7.88
CA TYR A 64 3.16 11.05 -7.10
C TYR A 64 2.15 9.95 -7.40
N LEU A 65 2.56 8.72 -7.15
CA LEU A 65 1.72 7.54 -7.25
C LEU A 65 1.58 6.93 -5.86
N ILE A 66 0.34 6.64 -5.46
CA ILE A 66 0.06 5.82 -4.28
C ILE A 66 -0.20 4.37 -4.72
N MET A 67 0.49 3.44 -4.06
CA MET A 67 0.31 2.01 -4.26
C MET A 67 -0.06 1.36 -2.93
N LEU A 68 -1.13 0.55 -2.92
CA LEU A 68 -1.50 -0.33 -1.82
C LEU A 68 -1.35 -1.78 -2.26
N VAL A 69 -0.48 -2.52 -1.58
CA VAL A 69 -0.22 -3.93 -1.87
C VAL A 69 -0.19 -4.79 -0.60
N ASP A 70 -0.61 -6.05 -0.76
CA ASP A 70 -0.61 -7.08 0.28
C ASP A 70 0.43 -8.17 -0.08
N PRO A 71 1.56 -8.28 0.65
CA PRO A 71 2.57 -9.32 0.47
C PRO A 71 2.14 -10.69 1.00
N ASP A 72 1.00 -10.77 1.67
CA ASP A 72 0.57 -11.93 2.45
C ASP A 72 -0.62 -12.65 1.80
N ALA A 73 -1.01 -12.31 0.57
CA ALA A 73 -2.13 -12.97 -0.09
C ALA A 73 -1.76 -14.37 -0.63
N PRO A 74 -2.62 -15.40 -0.50
CA PRO A 74 -3.91 -15.40 0.18
C PRO A 74 -3.83 -15.51 1.72
N THR A 75 -2.72 -15.99 2.28
CA THR A 75 -2.44 -15.96 3.73
C THR A 75 -0.95 -15.71 3.98
N PRO A 76 -0.56 -15.10 5.12
CA PRO A 76 0.85 -14.86 5.43
C PRO A 76 1.71 -16.14 5.45
N ASP A 77 1.09 -17.29 5.73
CA ASP A 77 1.76 -18.59 5.81
C ASP A 77 1.96 -19.27 4.43
N ASP A 78 1.14 -18.97 3.43
CA ASP A 78 1.27 -19.44 2.03
C ASP A 78 0.98 -18.29 1.05
N PRO A 79 1.86 -17.29 0.92
CA PRO A 79 1.60 -16.04 0.19
C PRO A 79 1.77 -16.18 -1.34
N LYS A 80 1.22 -17.24 -1.95
CA LYS A 80 1.38 -17.53 -3.40
C LYS A 80 0.75 -16.51 -4.35
N PHE A 81 -0.10 -15.62 -3.85
CA PHE A 81 -0.72 -14.53 -4.60
C PHE A 81 -0.09 -13.17 -4.30
N ALA A 82 1.00 -13.14 -3.55
CA ALA A 82 1.77 -11.93 -3.31
C ALA A 82 2.42 -11.40 -4.61
N PHE A 83 2.46 -10.09 -4.85
CA PHE A 83 1.66 -9.09 -4.14
C PHE A 83 0.22 -9.08 -4.65
N TRP A 84 -0.76 -8.94 -3.76
CA TRP A 84 -2.10 -8.59 -4.18
C TRP A 84 -2.23 -7.06 -4.28
N ARG A 85 -2.61 -6.58 -5.46
CA ARG A 85 -2.76 -5.15 -5.75
C ARG A 85 -4.15 -4.66 -5.31
N HIS A 86 -4.18 -3.81 -4.29
CA HIS A 86 -5.42 -3.24 -3.75
C HIS A 86 -5.75 -1.88 -4.34
N TRP A 87 -4.74 -1.05 -4.62
CA TRP A 87 -4.93 0.29 -5.17
C TRP A 87 -3.67 0.74 -5.91
N ILE A 88 -3.84 1.30 -7.11
CA ILE A 88 -2.80 2.06 -7.79
C ILE A 88 -3.45 3.31 -8.37
N GLN A 89 -2.97 4.45 -7.90
CA GLN A 89 -3.50 5.75 -8.29
C GLN A 89 -2.34 6.71 -8.52
N SER A 90 -2.15 7.08 -9.78
CA SER A 90 -1.20 8.09 -10.24
C SER A 90 -1.78 9.49 -10.12
N GLY A 91 -0.95 10.50 -10.39
CA GLY A 91 -1.42 11.88 -10.46
C GLY A 91 -1.68 12.54 -9.11
N LEU A 92 -1.18 11.97 -8.01
CA LEU A 92 -1.33 12.55 -6.68
C LEU A 92 -0.48 13.81 -6.57
N GLN A 93 -1.12 14.94 -6.25
CA GLN A 93 -0.49 16.24 -6.08
C GLN A 93 -0.45 16.59 -4.58
N PRO A 94 0.70 17.08 -4.06
CA PRO A 94 0.83 17.48 -2.66
C PRO A 94 -0.01 18.73 -2.36
N PRO A 95 -0.34 19.00 -1.08
CA PRO A 95 -1.02 20.22 -0.68
C PRO A 95 -0.21 21.48 -1.04
N ARG A 96 -0.92 22.56 -1.37
CA ARG A 96 -0.39 23.89 -1.67
C ARG A 96 -1.18 24.96 -0.93
N GLU A 97 -0.70 26.20 -0.91
CA GLU A 97 -1.39 27.32 -0.25
C GLU A 97 -2.82 27.53 -0.76
N ASP A 98 -3.05 27.34 -2.07
CA ASP A 98 -4.34 27.47 -2.74
C ASP A 98 -5.15 26.16 -2.79
N ALA A 99 -4.53 25.03 -2.45
CA ALA A 99 -5.13 23.70 -2.43
C ALA A 99 -4.63 22.92 -1.19
N PRO A 100 -5.22 23.12 -0.01
CA PRO A 100 -4.66 22.64 1.27
C PRO A 100 -4.78 21.12 1.50
N CYS A 101 -5.32 20.39 0.52
CA CYS A 101 -5.47 18.94 0.56
C CYS A 101 -4.76 18.33 -0.65
N VAL A 102 -4.33 17.07 -0.52
CA VAL A 102 -3.88 16.31 -1.68
C VAL A 102 -5.01 16.15 -2.69
N THR A 103 -4.66 16.08 -3.97
CA THR A 103 -5.65 15.85 -5.05
C THR A 103 -5.11 14.83 -6.05
N PHE A 104 -6.00 14.16 -6.77
CA PHE A 104 -5.63 13.26 -7.86
C PHE A 104 -5.98 13.90 -9.20
N SER A 105 -4.99 14.06 -10.07
CA SER A 105 -5.17 14.62 -11.42
C SER A 105 -5.52 13.58 -12.48
N GLN A 106 -5.46 12.29 -12.13
CA GLN A 106 -5.73 11.15 -13.02
C GLN A 106 -6.77 10.20 -12.40
N ALA A 107 -7.38 9.34 -13.22
CA ALA A 107 -8.22 8.25 -12.73
C ALA A 107 -7.36 7.11 -12.17
N ALA A 108 -7.95 6.24 -11.33
CA ALA A 108 -7.23 5.08 -10.81
C ALA A 108 -6.86 4.12 -11.94
N LEU A 109 -5.63 3.61 -11.89
CA LEU A 109 -5.17 2.49 -12.72
C LEU A 109 -5.64 1.16 -12.13
N THR A 110 -5.77 1.13 -10.81
CA THR A 110 -6.46 0.06 -10.09
C THR A 110 -7.31 0.69 -9.02
N GLU A 111 -8.64 0.64 -9.19
CA GLU A 111 -9.58 1.18 -8.21
C GLU A 111 -9.37 0.57 -6.82
N TYR A 112 -9.58 1.37 -5.77
CA TYR A 112 -9.39 0.91 -4.41
C TYR A 112 -10.30 -0.29 -4.09
N LEU A 113 -9.69 -1.37 -3.62
CA LEU A 113 -10.36 -2.50 -3.01
C LEU A 113 -9.83 -2.67 -1.60
N GLY A 114 -10.72 -2.64 -0.60
CA GLY A 114 -10.32 -2.76 0.80
C GLY A 114 -9.68 -4.11 1.15
N PRO A 115 -8.99 -4.18 2.30
CA PRO A 115 -8.60 -5.43 2.93
C PRO A 115 -9.75 -6.45 2.98
N GLY A 116 -9.45 -7.69 2.60
CA GLY A 116 -10.40 -8.80 2.66
C GLY A 116 -9.81 -10.11 3.21
N PRO A 117 -8.95 -10.08 4.25
CA PRO A 117 -8.51 -11.31 4.89
C PRO A 117 -9.70 -12.04 5.51
N LYS A 118 -9.65 -13.37 5.47
CA LYS A 118 -10.67 -14.21 6.12
C LYS A 118 -10.47 -14.20 7.64
N ASP A 119 -11.55 -14.48 8.37
CA ASP A 119 -11.52 -14.51 9.84
C ASP A 119 -10.57 -15.57 10.41
N ASP A 120 -10.33 -16.66 9.66
CA ASP A 120 -9.42 -17.75 10.01
C ASP A 120 -7.96 -17.52 9.52
N SER A 121 -7.70 -16.42 8.80
CA SER A 121 -6.34 -16.04 8.40
C SER A 121 -5.66 -15.22 9.50
N LYS A 122 -4.35 -15.38 9.64
CA LYS A 122 -3.53 -14.41 10.39
C LYS A 122 -3.66 -13.02 9.76
N PRO A 123 -3.50 -11.92 10.53
CA PRO A 123 -3.55 -10.58 9.97
C PRO A 123 -2.53 -10.40 8.84
N HIS A 124 -2.99 -9.81 7.73
CA HIS A 124 -2.17 -9.50 6.56
C HIS A 124 -1.52 -8.13 6.73
N ARG A 125 -0.36 -7.92 6.12
CA ARG A 125 0.25 -6.60 6.01
C ARG A 125 -0.32 -5.86 4.80
N TYR A 126 -0.61 -4.59 4.97
CA TYR A 126 -1.03 -3.71 3.89
C TYR A 126 -0.05 -2.56 3.79
N LEU A 127 0.70 -2.50 2.69
CA LEU A 127 1.76 -1.52 2.48
C LEU A 127 1.23 -0.35 1.64
N PHE A 128 1.25 0.84 2.23
CA PHE A 128 0.99 2.10 1.53
C PHE A 128 2.33 2.70 1.11
N LEU A 129 2.55 2.77 -0.19
CA LEU A 129 3.82 3.19 -0.78
C LEU A 129 3.58 4.44 -1.63
N LEU A 130 4.27 5.53 -1.28
CA LEU A 130 4.24 6.77 -2.04
C LEU A 130 5.48 6.84 -2.93
N PHE A 131 5.26 6.92 -4.24
CA PHE A 131 6.32 7.02 -5.23
C PHE A 131 6.31 8.38 -5.90
N ARG A 132 7.49 8.96 -6.15
CA ARG A 132 7.64 10.10 -7.04
C ARG A 132 7.55 9.60 -8.49
N GLU A 133 6.70 10.25 -9.27
CA GLU A 133 6.55 9.95 -10.70
C GLU A 133 7.67 10.63 -11.52
N PRO A 134 8.23 9.96 -12.54
CA PRO A 134 9.16 10.61 -13.45
C PRO A 134 8.47 11.69 -14.30
N SER A 135 9.26 12.55 -14.94
CA SER A 135 8.70 13.60 -15.82
C SER A 135 7.95 12.97 -17.00
N GLY A 136 6.76 13.48 -17.30
CA GLY A 136 5.92 12.99 -18.39
C GLY A 136 5.28 11.62 -18.13
N PHE A 137 5.19 11.21 -16.87
CA PHE A 137 4.63 9.93 -16.49
C PHE A 137 3.13 9.83 -16.83
N HIS A 138 2.79 8.77 -17.54
CA HIS A 138 1.42 8.43 -17.91
C HIS A 138 1.31 6.92 -18.01
N LEU A 139 0.25 6.36 -17.44
CA LEU A 139 -0.05 4.93 -17.49
C LEU A 139 -1.51 4.69 -17.91
N GLN A 140 -1.76 3.49 -18.37
CA GLN A 140 -3.08 2.92 -18.65
C GLN A 140 -3.33 1.72 -17.75
N LYS A 141 -4.57 1.25 -17.69
CA LYS A 141 -4.96 0.10 -16.86
C LYS A 141 -4.23 -1.18 -17.28
N GLU A 142 -3.88 -1.30 -18.55
CA GLU A 142 -3.13 -2.42 -19.10
C GLU A 142 -1.69 -2.47 -18.56
N ASP A 143 -1.08 -1.34 -18.21
CA ASP A 143 0.28 -1.28 -17.66
C ASP A 143 0.36 -1.91 -16.24
N VAL A 144 -0.77 -1.94 -15.52
CA VAL A 144 -0.90 -2.68 -14.26
C VAL A 144 -1.50 -4.08 -14.46
N GLY A 145 -1.77 -4.50 -15.70
CA GLY A 145 -2.33 -5.82 -16.03
C GLY A 145 -3.86 -5.90 -15.97
N GLY A 146 -4.56 -4.76 -15.93
CA GLY A 146 -6.02 -4.65 -15.92
C GLY A 146 -6.64 -4.45 -14.53
N GLU A 147 -7.97 -4.51 -14.45
CA GLU A 147 -8.76 -4.17 -13.25
C GLU A 147 -9.54 -5.35 -12.66
N GLU A 148 -9.66 -6.44 -13.41
CA GLU A 148 -10.44 -7.60 -12.98
C GLU A 148 -9.86 -8.17 -11.68
N PHE A 149 -10.74 -8.69 -10.82
CA PHE A 149 -10.33 -9.20 -9.50
C PHE A 149 -9.17 -10.21 -9.59
N VAL A 150 -9.20 -11.10 -10.58
CA VAL A 150 -8.15 -12.11 -10.80
C VAL A 150 -6.84 -11.54 -11.36
N GLN A 151 -6.86 -10.34 -11.94
CA GLN A 151 -5.68 -9.63 -12.46
C GLN A 151 -4.91 -8.88 -11.37
N ARG A 152 -5.50 -8.73 -10.18
CA ARG A 152 -4.86 -8.05 -9.04
C ARG A 152 -3.86 -8.92 -8.28
N ARG A 153 -3.99 -10.24 -8.36
CA ARG A 153 -3.10 -11.21 -7.68
C ARG A 153 -1.74 -11.32 -8.36
N SER A 154 -0.72 -11.71 -7.60
CA SER A 154 0.63 -11.97 -8.12
C SER A 154 1.20 -10.80 -8.91
N PHE A 155 0.85 -9.57 -8.51
CA PHE A 155 1.32 -8.35 -9.14
C PHE A 155 2.82 -8.22 -8.92
N ASN A 156 3.58 -8.11 -10.01
CA ASN A 156 5.02 -7.93 -9.96
C ASN A 156 5.37 -6.46 -9.67
N ALA A 157 5.13 -6.05 -8.42
CA ALA A 157 5.35 -4.68 -7.98
C ALA A 157 6.80 -4.24 -8.15
N VAL A 158 7.78 -5.15 -7.98
CA VAL A 158 9.22 -4.86 -8.14
C VAL A 158 9.56 -4.51 -9.58
N GLU A 159 9.09 -5.32 -10.54
CA GLU A 159 9.33 -5.04 -11.95
C GLU A 159 8.57 -3.80 -12.41
N PHE A 160 7.36 -3.57 -11.90
CA PHE A 160 6.58 -2.37 -12.17
C PHE A 160 7.34 -1.10 -11.76
N ILE A 161 7.80 -1.00 -10.50
CA ILE A 161 8.52 0.20 -10.04
C ILE A 161 9.81 0.43 -10.84
N LYS A 162 10.50 -0.64 -11.22
CA LYS A 162 11.76 -0.57 -11.98
C LYS A 162 11.53 -0.12 -13.42
N THR A 163 10.55 -0.73 -14.10
CA THR A 163 10.18 -0.42 -15.49
C THR A 163 9.73 1.02 -15.64
N HIS A 164 9.01 1.52 -14.65
CA HIS A 164 8.41 2.85 -14.64
C HIS A 164 9.25 3.91 -13.93
N HIS A 165 10.47 3.56 -13.50
CA HIS A 165 11.40 4.46 -12.82
C HIS A 165 10.78 5.20 -11.62
N LEU A 166 9.96 4.50 -10.86
CA LEU A 166 9.30 5.04 -9.67
C LEU A 166 10.26 5.05 -8.48
N GLU A 167 10.38 6.20 -7.84
CA GLU A 167 11.24 6.39 -6.66
C GLU A 167 10.39 6.36 -5.40
N LEU A 168 10.63 5.39 -4.50
CA LEU A 168 9.93 5.34 -3.22
C LEU A 168 10.35 6.54 -2.35
N VAL A 169 9.39 7.36 -1.92
CA VAL A 169 9.64 8.59 -1.15
C VAL A 169 8.91 8.62 0.19
N GLY A 170 7.90 7.78 0.39
CA GLY A 170 7.17 7.66 1.65
C GLY A 170 6.55 6.28 1.79
N LEU A 171 6.37 5.85 3.04
CA LEU A 171 5.79 4.55 3.36
C LEU A 171 5.02 4.63 4.67
N ASN A 172 3.89 3.93 4.72
CA ASN A 172 3.22 3.54 5.95
C ASN A 172 2.64 2.14 5.77
N TRP A 173 2.25 1.47 6.85
CA TRP A 173 1.67 0.13 6.74
C TRP A 173 0.80 -0.18 7.95
N MET A 174 -0.14 -1.10 7.76
CA MET A 174 -1.02 -1.62 8.81
C MET A 174 -1.10 -3.13 8.76
N LEU A 175 -1.60 -3.72 9.85
CA LEU A 175 -2.14 -5.07 9.82
C LEU A 175 -3.64 -5.00 9.54
N GLY A 176 -4.14 -5.81 8.61
CA GLY A 176 -5.57 -5.99 8.36
C GLY A 176 -6.01 -7.39 8.76
N ALA A 177 -7.12 -7.49 9.48
CA ALA A 177 -7.70 -8.75 9.92
C ALA A 177 -9.19 -8.82 9.62
N GLY A 178 -9.70 -10.05 9.44
CA GLY A 178 -11.13 -10.29 9.35
C GLY A 178 -11.84 -9.75 10.59
N ASP A 179 -13.11 -9.36 10.44
CA ASP A 179 -13.89 -8.81 11.55
C ASP A 179 -14.06 -9.82 12.70
N GLY A 180 -14.08 -11.13 12.38
CA GLY A 180 -14.19 -12.22 13.34
C GLY A 180 -12.87 -12.68 13.96
N TRP A 181 -11.72 -12.28 13.41
CA TRP A 181 -10.39 -12.76 13.85
C TRP A 181 -10.13 -12.48 15.33
N GLN A 182 -9.62 -13.48 16.07
CA GLN A 182 -9.27 -13.37 17.48
C GLN A 182 -7.75 -13.56 17.68
N GLU A 183 -7.15 -12.81 18.60
CA GLU A 183 -5.71 -12.90 18.88
C GLU A 183 -5.27 -14.29 19.37
N GLN A 184 -6.19 -15.06 19.96
CA GLN A 184 -5.98 -16.44 20.40
C GLN A 184 -5.72 -17.41 19.24
N ASP A 185 -6.10 -17.05 18.01
CA ASP A 185 -5.87 -17.84 16.80
C ASP A 185 -4.37 -17.87 16.40
N LEU A 186 -3.53 -17.02 17.01
CA LEU A 186 -2.06 -17.09 16.86
C LEU A 186 -1.44 -18.31 17.56
N LEU A 187 -2.09 -18.83 18.61
CA LEU A 187 -1.52 -19.88 19.48
C LEU A 187 -1.97 -21.30 19.10
N THR A 188 -3.05 -21.44 18.34
CA THR A 188 -3.63 -22.75 17.99
C THR A 188 -2.92 -23.46 16.84
N HIS A 189 -2.15 -22.75 16.00
CA HIS A 189 -1.44 -23.36 14.87
C HIS A 189 -0.02 -23.86 15.18
N HIS A 190 0.46 -23.75 16.43
CA HIS A 190 1.74 -24.32 16.86
C HIS A 190 1.64 -25.73 17.46
N GLY A 191 0.50 -26.41 17.35
CA GLY A 191 0.32 -27.74 17.92
C GLY A 191 -0.53 -28.67 17.06
N SER A 192 0.10 -29.36 16.11
CA SER A 192 -0.26 -30.72 15.72
C SER A 192 0.94 -31.35 15.03
N VAL A 193 1.62 -32.22 15.79
CA VAL A 193 2.65 -33.16 15.35
C VAL A 193 1.99 -34.35 14.68
#